data_AF-A0A7C5FCT8-F1
#
_entry.id   AF-A0A7C5FCT8-F1
#
_cell.length_a   1.000
_cell.length_b   1.000
_cell.length_c   1.000
_cell.angle_alpha   90.00
_cell.angle_beta   90.00
_cell.angle_gamma   90.00
#
_symmetry.space_group_name_H-M   'P 1'
#
loop_
_entity.id
_entity.type
_entity.pdbx_description
1 polymer ?
#
loop_
_entity_poly.entity_id
_entity_poly.type
_entity_poly.pdbx_seq_one_letter_code
_entity_poly.pdbx_strand_id
1 'polypeptide(L)'
;MDSFMGRNFDTKGMAGKRIHVIGTGGTLGQKYDSAKETRDIAYGSKELFSRYKEFNEKYELTFTDVCKVDSSDMSPGLWEEIGAEIVDAQNNPEIDGIVITHGTDTLAWTAQFLYLSLKNVSTPVVLTGSQLPPDEKDSDVYANLRDALIVASTSEIMEPVVVFAGNVYGAENLRKTKIWAFDAFSSIGREKYGVLEGEGDKRRLKMLRDDYIKGKPAVKSSFDYSLSRSVEIVSIWPGTDYSLIGQILEKLDGAVIIGFGAGNANKRFRPVAESVSIPLVMCTSGEGEVDILAYQAGKRFKQHVVSGGDWIPEYAALRLAYILGHKAVKNMDKKRIFEIFAQGIRIKDIEKYKKETGLNIQPVDRLPGMRFEDMLKFI
;
A
#
# COMPACT_ATOMS: atom_id res chain seq x y z
N MET A 1 29.51 2.14 4.16
CA MET A 1 28.09 2.46 4.43
C MET A 1 27.84 3.97 4.53
N ASP A 2 28.78 4.85 4.14
CA ASP A 2 28.65 6.32 4.28
C ASP A 2 28.89 7.10 2.96
N SER A 3 28.13 6.82 1.89
CA SER A 3 28.27 7.63 0.66
C SER A 3 26.98 7.97 -0.08
N PHE A 4 25.80 7.77 0.54
CA PHE A 4 24.53 7.94 -0.19
C PHE A 4 23.47 8.84 0.49
N MET A 5 23.70 9.32 1.72
CA MET A 5 22.81 10.32 2.33
C MET A 5 22.94 11.66 1.58
N GLY A 6 21.84 12.13 0.98
CA GLY A 6 21.75 13.51 0.47
C GLY A 6 21.67 13.70 -1.05
N ARG A 7 21.16 12.73 -1.83
CA ARG A 7 20.75 13.06 -3.21
C ARG A 7 19.56 14.03 -3.16
N ASN A 8 19.79 15.28 -3.57
CA ASN A 8 18.76 16.27 -3.83
C ASN A 8 18.40 16.20 -5.32
N PHE A 9 17.14 15.90 -5.65
CA PHE A 9 16.68 16.02 -7.03
C PHE A 9 16.51 17.52 -7.37
N ASP A 10 17.25 17.98 -8.39
CA ASP A 10 17.27 19.40 -8.80
C ASP A 10 16.01 19.74 -9.62
N THR A 11 15.36 20.86 -9.28
CA THR A 11 14.13 21.34 -9.94
C THR A 11 14.37 21.91 -11.34
N LYS A 12 15.65 21.97 -11.79
CA LYS A 12 16.08 22.53 -13.09
C LYS A 12 15.57 21.80 -14.35
N GLY A 13 14.80 20.72 -14.22
CA GLY A 13 14.21 19.97 -15.35
C GLY A 13 12.69 19.77 -15.28
N MET A 14 11.98 20.52 -14.43
CA MET A 14 10.54 20.31 -14.20
C MET A 14 9.63 20.98 -15.23
N ALA A 15 10.11 22.04 -15.89
CA ALA A 15 9.31 22.79 -16.85
C ALA A 15 8.98 21.94 -18.08
N GLY A 16 7.69 21.83 -18.39
CA GLY A 16 7.21 21.07 -19.55
C GLY A 16 7.16 19.55 -19.34
N LYS A 17 7.30 19.07 -18.11
CA LYS A 17 7.02 17.67 -17.78
C LYS A 17 5.54 17.38 -17.94
N ARG A 18 5.21 16.31 -18.66
CA ARG A 18 3.82 15.92 -18.87
C ARG A 18 3.37 14.95 -17.79
N ILE A 19 2.42 15.38 -16.97
CA ILE A 19 1.90 14.59 -15.85
C ILE A 19 0.46 14.21 -16.13
N HIS A 20 0.15 12.92 -16.03
CA HIS A 20 -1.22 12.44 -16.10
C HIS A 20 -1.84 12.40 -14.71
N VAL A 21 -2.99 13.04 -14.55
CA VAL A 21 -3.70 13.12 -13.27
C VAL A 21 -4.94 12.24 -13.33
N ILE A 22 -4.99 11.26 -12.43
CA ILE A 22 -6.12 10.34 -12.26
C ILE A 22 -6.95 10.80 -11.06
N GLY A 23 -8.20 11.16 -11.30
CA GLY A 23 -9.18 11.51 -10.27
C GLY A 23 -9.97 10.31 -9.77
N THR A 24 -10.07 10.16 -8.44
CA THR A 24 -10.92 9.13 -7.81
C THR A 24 -11.96 9.71 -6.85
N GLY A 25 -11.91 11.03 -6.60
CA GLY A 25 -12.79 11.73 -5.66
C GLY A 25 -12.10 12.01 -4.31
N GLY A 26 -12.79 11.70 -3.21
CA GLY A 26 -12.34 12.01 -1.85
C GLY A 26 -12.42 13.48 -1.44
N THR A 27 -11.87 13.80 -0.27
CA THR A 27 -11.91 15.13 0.35
C THR A 27 -11.40 16.25 -0.55
N LEU A 28 -10.39 15.99 -1.39
CA LEU A 28 -9.87 16.93 -2.40
C LEU A 28 -10.93 17.43 -3.39
N GLY A 29 -11.91 16.57 -3.70
CA GLY A 29 -13.02 16.89 -4.60
C GLY A 29 -14.24 17.44 -3.88
N GLN A 30 -14.25 17.49 -2.53
CA GLN A 30 -15.44 17.86 -1.78
C GLN A 30 -15.71 19.36 -1.78
N LYS A 31 -16.99 19.72 -1.73
CA LYS A 31 -17.48 21.06 -1.45
C LYS A 31 -18.51 20.99 -0.33
N TYR A 32 -18.45 21.93 0.61
CA TYR A 32 -19.49 22.07 1.62
C TYR A 32 -20.74 22.72 0.99
N ASP A 33 -21.88 22.05 1.10
CA ASP A 33 -23.19 22.57 0.75
C ASP A 33 -23.87 23.07 2.03
N SER A 34 -23.87 24.39 2.23
CA SER A 34 -24.47 25.01 3.42
C SER A 34 -25.99 24.87 3.50
N ALA A 35 -26.67 24.58 2.38
CA ALA A 35 -28.12 24.38 2.38
C ALA A 35 -28.50 22.97 2.86
N LYS A 36 -27.62 21.99 2.65
CA LYS A 36 -27.83 20.58 3.06
C LYS A 36 -27.09 20.20 4.33
N GLU A 37 -26.14 21.04 4.77
CA GLU A 37 -25.18 20.72 5.83
C GLU A 37 -24.38 19.43 5.55
N THR A 38 -24.12 19.16 4.26
CA THR A 38 -23.36 17.98 3.79
C THR A 38 -22.12 18.39 3.00
N ARG A 39 -21.20 17.44 2.83
CA ARG A 39 -20.07 17.54 1.90
C ARG A 39 -20.26 16.54 0.77
N ASP A 40 -20.33 17.03 -0.45
CA ASP A 40 -20.46 16.21 -1.65
C ASP A 40 -19.21 16.38 -2.52
N ILE A 41 -18.82 15.33 -3.25
CA ILE A 41 -17.73 15.41 -4.23
C ILE A 41 -18.22 16.22 -5.43
N ALA A 42 -17.79 17.48 -5.49
CA ALA A 42 -18.24 18.47 -6.46
C ALA A 42 -17.20 18.77 -7.54
N TYR A 43 -15.91 18.53 -7.26
CA TYR A 43 -14.81 18.85 -8.17
C TYR A 43 -14.18 17.57 -8.72
N GLY A 44 -14.07 17.48 -10.05
CA GLY A 44 -13.16 16.53 -10.69
C GLY A 44 -11.72 17.00 -10.61
N SER A 45 -10.79 16.14 -11.04
CA SER A 45 -9.36 16.45 -11.01
C SER A 45 -9.02 17.68 -11.84
N LYS A 46 -9.62 17.83 -13.03
CA LYS A 46 -9.39 19.00 -13.89
C LYS A 46 -9.86 20.31 -13.24
N GLU A 47 -11.07 20.34 -12.68
CA GLU A 47 -11.58 21.54 -12.00
C GLU A 47 -10.70 21.89 -10.79
N LEU A 48 -10.32 20.88 -10.00
CA LEU A 48 -9.47 21.06 -8.84
C LEU A 48 -8.12 21.69 -9.20
N PHE A 49 -7.41 21.14 -10.19
CA PHE A 49 -6.09 21.66 -10.58
C PHE A 49 -6.18 23.03 -11.29
N SER A 50 -7.30 23.36 -11.93
CA SER A 50 -7.50 24.67 -12.55
C SER A 50 -7.52 25.84 -11.55
N ARG A 51 -7.72 25.55 -10.26
CA ARG A 51 -7.67 26.54 -9.17
C ARG A 51 -6.26 27.06 -8.90
N TYR A 52 -5.24 26.30 -9.29
CA TYR A 52 -3.83 26.57 -9.03
C TYR A 52 -3.12 26.78 -10.38
N LYS A 53 -3.18 28.01 -10.90
CA LYS A 53 -2.66 28.36 -12.24
C LYS A 53 -1.18 28.04 -12.39
N GLU A 54 -0.42 28.21 -11.32
CA GLU A 54 1.01 27.92 -11.23
C GLU A 54 1.37 26.46 -11.60
N PHE A 55 0.46 25.51 -11.40
CA PHE A 55 0.69 24.12 -11.81
C PHE A 55 0.67 23.98 -13.33
N ASN A 56 -0.27 24.65 -14.01
CA ASN A 56 -0.38 24.60 -15.48
C ASN A 56 0.71 25.42 -16.19
N GLU A 57 1.29 26.40 -15.50
CA GLU A 57 2.45 27.15 -16.01
C GLU A 57 3.74 26.32 -15.96
N LYS A 58 3.82 25.34 -15.05
CA LYS A 58 5.02 24.52 -14.82
C LYS A 58 4.95 23.14 -15.48
N TYR A 59 3.79 22.51 -15.51
CA TYR A 59 3.59 21.15 -16.01
C TYR A 59 2.56 21.12 -17.14
N GLU A 60 2.73 20.19 -18.06
CA GLU A 60 1.68 19.85 -19.02
C GLU A 60 0.76 18.79 -18.39
N LEU A 61 -0.43 19.19 -17.95
CA LEU A 61 -1.34 18.31 -17.22
C LEU A 61 -2.40 17.72 -18.14
N THR A 62 -2.59 16.40 -18.06
CA THR A 62 -3.73 15.68 -18.65
C THR A 62 -4.55 15.02 -17.55
N PHE A 63 -5.83 14.77 -17.77
CA PHE A 63 -6.75 14.38 -16.70
C PHE A 63 -7.69 13.27 -17.15
N THR A 64 -7.85 12.26 -16.30
CA THR A 64 -8.93 11.26 -16.37
C THR A 64 -9.54 11.10 -14.99
N ASP A 65 -10.85 11.33 -14.83
CA ASP A 65 -11.56 10.97 -13.61
C ASP A 65 -12.11 9.56 -13.76
N VAL A 66 -11.46 8.57 -13.15
CA VAL A 66 -11.92 7.17 -13.15
C VAL A 66 -13.20 7.03 -12.33
N CYS A 67 -13.24 7.67 -11.16
CA CYS A 67 -14.42 7.69 -10.31
C CYS A 67 -14.48 8.97 -9.46
N LYS A 68 -15.62 9.18 -8.80
CA LYS A 68 -15.87 10.32 -7.89
C LYS A 68 -16.58 9.81 -6.64
N VAL A 69 -15.86 9.03 -5.82
CA VAL A 69 -16.44 8.35 -4.64
C VAL A 69 -15.78 8.83 -3.35
N ASP A 70 -16.52 8.69 -2.24
CA ASP A 70 -15.89 8.72 -0.93
C ASP A 70 -14.92 7.54 -0.82
N SER A 71 -13.76 7.72 -0.19
CA SER A 71 -12.79 6.64 -0.08
C SER A 71 -13.32 5.41 0.67
N SER A 72 -14.32 5.58 1.54
CA SER A 72 -14.98 4.45 2.22
C SER A 72 -15.79 3.55 1.27
N ASP A 73 -16.22 4.07 0.12
CA ASP A 73 -16.91 3.31 -0.94
C ASP A 73 -15.94 2.72 -1.98
N MET A 74 -14.63 2.93 -1.79
CA MET A 74 -13.60 2.36 -2.67
C MET A 74 -13.70 0.83 -2.67
N SER A 75 -13.68 0.23 -3.85
CA SER A 75 -13.83 -1.22 -4.02
C SER A 75 -12.72 -1.78 -4.92
N PRO A 76 -12.46 -3.09 -4.87
CA PRO A 76 -11.44 -3.63 -5.76
C PRO A 76 -11.83 -3.64 -7.25
N GLY A 77 -13.10 -3.39 -7.59
CA GLY A 77 -13.47 -3.09 -8.99
C GLY A 77 -12.95 -1.72 -9.43
N LEU A 78 -13.10 -0.70 -8.58
CA LEU A 78 -12.54 0.64 -8.85
C LEU A 78 -11.01 0.62 -8.88
N TRP A 79 -10.36 -0.21 -8.06
CA TRP A 79 -8.92 -0.39 -8.15
C TRP A 79 -8.47 -0.98 -9.49
N GLU A 80 -9.29 -1.84 -10.11
CA GLU A 80 -8.99 -2.38 -11.44
C GLU A 80 -9.02 -1.29 -12.51
N GLU A 81 -10.04 -0.42 -12.46
CA GLU A 81 -10.14 0.73 -13.37
C GLU A 81 -8.97 1.72 -13.19
N ILE A 82 -8.59 2.01 -11.94
CA ILE A 82 -7.42 2.85 -11.63
C ILE A 82 -6.15 2.19 -12.20
N GLY A 83 -5.97 0.88 -12.01
CA GLY A 83 -4.82 0.14 -12.53
C GLY A 83 -4.73 0.15 -14.05
N ALA A 84 -5.87 0.01 -14.75
CA ALA A 84 -5.94 0.08 -16.20
C ALA A 84 -5.52 1.46 -16.72
N GLU A 85 -6.04 2.55 -16.14
CA GLU A 85 -5.67 3.92 -16.53
C GLU A 85 -4.17 4.18 -16.30
N ILE A 86 -3.60 3.68 -15.19
CA ILE A 86 -2.16 3.77 -14.93
C ILE A 86 -1.36 3.05 -16.02
N VAL A 87 -1.77 1.85 -16.44
CA VAL A 87 -1.07 1.10 -17.50
C VAL A 87 -1.13 1.84 -18.83
N ASP A 88 -2.30 2.38 -19.19
CA ASP A 88 -2.48 3.14 -20.43
C ASP A 88 -1.60 4.40 -20.43
N ALA A 89 -1.61 5.16 -19.33
CA ALA A 89 -0.77 6.34 -19.16
C ALA A 89 0.74 6.00 -19.22
N GLN A 90 1.18 4.93 -18.54
CA GLN A 90 2.60 4.52 -18.56
C GLN A 90 3.09 4.05 -19.93
N ASN A 91 2.20 3.45 -20.72
CA ASN A 91 2.54 2.99 -22.07
C ASN A 91 2.54 4.13 -23.10
N ASN A 92 2.13 5.34 -22.73
CA ASN A 92 2.32 6.53 -23.53
C ASN A 92 3.71 7.15 -23.24
N PRO A 93 4.64 7.16 -24.21
CA PRO A 93 6.01 7.64 -24.00
C PRO A 93 6.10 9.15 -23.72
N GLU A 94 5.04 9.91 -23.97
CA GLU A 94 4.98 11.34 -23.66
C GLU A 94 4.70 11.61 -22.18
N ILE A 95 4.25 10.63 -21.39
CA ILE A 95 3.90 10.81 -19.98
C ILE A 95 5.13 10.59 -19.10
N ASP A 96 5.53 11.65 -18.39
CA ASP A 96 6.70 11.67 -17.51
C ASP A 96 6.39 11.26 -16.06
N GLY A 97 5.13 11.33 -15.64
CA GLY A 97 4.70 11.07 -14.27
C GLY A 97 3.18 10.88 -14.18
N ILE A 98 2.73 10.17 -13.14
CA ILE A 98 1.31 9.95 -12.86
C ILE A 98 1.01 10.41 -11.43
N VAL A 99 -0.04 11.22 -11.26
CA VAL A 99 -0.56 11.64 -9.96
C VAL A 99 -1.99 11.14 -9.80
N ILE A 100 -2.30 10.47 -8.69
CA ILE A 100 -3.62 9.97 -8.37
C ILE A 100 -4.14 10.76 -7.17
N THR A 101 -5.27 11.44 -7.35
CA THR A 101 -5.97 12.13 -6.24
C THR A 101 -6.98 11.18 -5.62
N HIS A 102 -6.92 11.03 -4.30
CA HIS A 102 -7.67 10.00 -3.57
C HIS A 102 -8.13 10.48 -2.19
N GLY A 103 -9.27 9.95 -1.72
CA GLY A 103 -9.74 10.15 -0.35
C GLY A 103 -8.85 9.44 0.67
N THR A 104 -8.66 10.01 1.85
CA THR A 104 -7.59 9.58 2.76
C THR A 104 -7.86 8.27 3.50
N ASP A 105 -9.13 7.85 3.67
CA ASP A 105 -9.46 6.69 4.50
C ASP A 105 -8.95 5.37 3.92
N THR A 106 -9.03 5.19 2.61
CA THR A 106 -8.56 3.98 1.91
C THR A 106 -7.36 4.22 1.00
N LEU A 107 -6.76 5.42 1.04
CA LEU A 107 -5.58 5.77 0.24
C LEU A 107 -4.45 4.75 0.40
N ALA A 108 -4.14 4.37 1.64
CA ALA A 108 -3.09 3.39 1.92
C ALA A 108 -3.40 2.01 1.32
N TRP A 109 -4.66 1.58 1.36
CA TRP A 109 -5.11 0.32 0.77
C TRP A 109 -4.98 0.32 -0.75
N THR A 110 -5.42 1.40 -1.42
CA THR A 110 -5.24 1.56 -2.86
C THR A 110 -3.76 1.54 -3.24
N ALA A 111 -2.90 2.27 -2.51
CA ALA A 111 -1.46 2.28 -2.75
C ALA A 111 -0.84 0.87 -2.62
N GLN A 112 -1.24 0.11 -1.60
CA GLN A 112 -0.77 -1.27 -1.36
C GLN A 112 -1.22 -2.23 -2.43
N PHE A 113 -2.48 -2.15 -2.86
CA PHE A 113 -2.99 -2.98 -3.95
C PHE A 113 -2.27 -2.67 -5.27
N LEU A 114 -2.11 -1.40 -5.62
CA LEU A 114 -1.35 -1.00 -6.81
C LEU A 114 0.11 -1.45 -6.71
N TYR A 115 0.71 -1.37 -5.53
CA TYR A 115 2.08 -1.83 -5.30
C TYR A 115 2.25 -3.32 -5.58
N LEU A 116 1.27 -4.16 -5.22
CA LEU A 116 1.28 -5.60 -5.54
C LEU A 116 1.02 -5.86 -7.04
N SER A 117 0.07 -5.13 -7.60
CA SER A 117 -0.58 -5.45 -8.87
C SER A 117 0.10 -4.88 -10.11
N LEU A 118 0.77 -3.72 -10.00
CA LEU A 118 1.45 -3.08 -11.13
C LEU A 118 2.80 -3.74 -11.43
N LYS A 119 2.99 -4.15 -12.68
CA LYS A 119 4.21 -4.78 -13.19
C LYS A 119 4.92 -3.85 -14.17
N ASN A 120 6.25 -3.91 -14.16
CA ASN A 120 7.11 -3.12 -15.02
C ASN A 120 6.78 -1.61 -15.00
N VAL A 121 6.63 -1.04 -13.80
CA VAL A 121 6.37 0.39 -13.63
C VAL A 121 7.53 1.17 -14.26
N SER A 122 7.23 2.02 -15.23
CA SER A 122 8.23 2.73 -16.06
C SER A 122 8.24 4.25 -15.85
N THR A 123 7.29 4.72 -15.06
CA THR A 123 7.03 6.13 -14.80
C THR A 123 6.61 6.28 -13.33
N PRO A 124 7.01 7.35 -12.61
CA PRO A 124 6.61 7.55 -11.22
C PRO A 124 5.08 7.57 -11.06
N VAL A 125 4.56 6.78 -10.12
CA VAL A 125 3.14 6.73 -9.77
C VAL A 125 2.96 7.23 -8.35
N VAL A 126 2.32 8.39 -8.20
CA VAL A 126 2.19 9.09 -6.92
C VAL A 126 0.73 9.24 -6.52
N LEU A 127 0.35 8.67 -5.39
CA LEU A 127 -0.96 8.91 -4.78
C LEU A 127 -0.86 10.06 -3.78
N THR A 128 -1.90 10.89 -3.72
CA THR A 128 -2.02 11.94 -2.70
C THR A 128 -3.48 12.21 -2.32
N GLY A 129 -3.66 12.95 -1.23
CA GLY A 129 -4.93 13.22 -0.60
C GLY A 129 -4.96 14.60 0.08
N SER A 130 -6.05 14.92 0.77
CA SER A 130 -6.10 16.04 1.73
C SER A 130 -6.98 15.70 2.92
N GLN A 131 -6.67 16.31 4.07
CA GLN A 131 -7.53 16.23 5.26
C GLN A 131 -8.66 17.24 5.21
N LEU A 132 -8.45 18.38 4.55
CA LEU A 132 -9.48 19.40 4.36
C LEU A 132 -9.86 19.56 2.87
N PRO A 133 -11.12 19.88 2.57
CA PRO A 133 -11.56 20.29 1.23
C PRO A 133 -10.81 21.53 0.71
N PRO A 134 -10.79 21.77 -0.61
CA PRO A 134 -10.08 22.92 -1.20
C PRO A 134 -10.67 24.28 -0.83
N ASP A 135 -11.94 24.35 -0.44
CA ASP A 135 -12.63 25.60 -0.08
C ASP A 135 -12.48 25.96 1.41
N GLU A 136 -11.93 25.06 2.24
CA GLU A 136 -11.72 25.30 3.67
C GLU A 136 -10.49 26.17 3.93
N LYS A 137 -10.56 26.96 4.99
CA LYS A 137 -9.39 27.71 5.47
C LYS A 137 -8.30 26.75 5.91
N ASP A 138 -7.05 27.09 5.61
CA ASP A 138 -5.85 26.32 5.98
C ASP A 138 -5.82 24.92 5.35
N SER A 139 -6.50 24.74 4.21
CA SER A 139 -6.53 23.48 3.46
C SER A 139 -5.13 23.02 3.03
N ASP A 140 -4.86 21.72 3.22
CA ASP A 140 -3.61 21.06 2.85
C ASP A 140 -3.55 20.62 1.38
N VAL A 141 -4.65 20.81 0.62
CA VAL A 141 -4.77 20.46 -0.81
C VAL A 141 -3.59 20.98 -1.63
N TYR A 142 -3.34 22.28 -1.57
CA TYR A 142 -2.30 22.90 -2.41
C TYR A 142 -0.92 22.31 -2.13
N ALA A 143 -0.57 22.17 -0.85
CA ALA A 143 0.73 21.66 -0.44
C ALA A 143 0.94 20.20 -0.86
N ASN A 144 -0.08 19.36 -0.67
CA ASN A 144 -0.02 17.94 -1.05
C ASN A 144 0.03 17.75 -2.57
N LEU A 145 -0.77 18.50 -3.34
CA LEU A 145 -0.74 18.45 -4.81
C LEU A 145 0.61 18.93 -5.37
N ARG A 146 1.14 20.05 -4.86
CA ARG A 146 2.47 20.55 -5.26
C ARG A 146 3.55 19.50 -5.00
N ASP A 147 3.58 18.94 -3.80
CA ASP A 147 4.60 17.97 -3.41
C ASP A 147 4.45 16.66 -4.23
N ALA A 148 3.21 16.23 -4.53
CA ALA A 148 2.96 15.09 -5.40
C ALA A 148 3.45 15.32 -6.84
N LEU A 149 3.20 16.50 -7.42
CA LEU A 149 3.72 16.89 -8.75
C LEU A 149 5.26 16.95 -8.76
N ILE A 150 5.88 17.44 -7.69
CA ILE A 150 7.35 17.44 -7.57
C ILE A 150 7.87 16.00 -7.62
N VAL A 151 7.30 15.09 -6.83
CA VAL A 151 7.73 13.69 -6.81
C VAL A 151 7.47 13.02 -8.15
N ALA A 152 6.29 13.20 -8.74
CA ALA A 152 5.93 12.58 -10.02
C ALA A 152 6.84 13.02 -11.18
N SER A 153 7.38 14.24 -11.12
CA SER A 153 8.24 14.80 -12.19
C SER A 153 9.75 14.59 -11.98
N THR A 154 10.19 14.28 -10.76
CA THR A 154 11.64 14.25 -10.43
C THR A 154 12.12 12.94 -9.83
N SER A 155 11.22 12.09 -9.35
CA SER A 155 11.57 10.87 -8.64
C SER A 155 12.14 9.78 -9.55
N GLU A 156 13.11 9.03 -9.03
CA GLU A 156 13.61 7.79 -9.64
C GLU A 156 12.88 6.53 -9.14
N ILE A 157 11.86 6.70 -8.29
CA ILE A 157 11.07 5.60 -7.70
C ILE A 157 10.08 5.07 -8.75
N MET A 158 10.21 3.80 -9.10
CA MET A 158 9.42 3.10 -10.11
C MET A 158 8.50 2.06 -9.45
N GLU A 159 7.75 2.53 -8.47
CA GLU A 159 6.70 1.81 -7.77
C GLU A 159 5.70 2.82 -7.17
N PRO A 160 4.45 2.43 -6.87
CA PRO A 160 3.48 3.32 -6.26
C PRO A 160 3.95 3.85 -4.92
N VAL A 161 3.93 5.17 -4.77
CA VAL A 161 4.25 5.87 -3.51
C VAL A 161 3.13 6.80 -3.11
N VAL A 162 3.08 7.12 -1.81
CA VAL A 162 2.16 8.13 -1.28
C VAL A 162 2.93 9.37 -0.88
N VAL A 163 2.46 10.52 -1.34
CA VAL A 163 2.97 11.82 -0.92
C VAL A 163 1.93 12.53 -0.06
N PHE A 164 2.30 12.83 1.18
CA PHE A 164 1.41 13.51 2.13
C PHE A 164 2.21 14.31 3.16
N ALA A 165 1.78 15.55 3.42
CA ALA A 165 2.41 16.45 4.40
C ALA A 165 3.94 16.57 4.23
N GLY A 166 4.41 16.64 2.97
CA GLY A 166 5.84 16.75 2.64
C GLY A 166 6.66 15.48 2.84
N ASN A 167 6.02 14.33 3.05
CA ASN A 167 6.69 13.03 3.19
C ASN A 167 6.36 12.13 2.01
N VAL A 168 7.31 11.26 1.64
CA VAL A 168 7.14 10.21 0.61
C VAL A 168 7.19 8.85 1.29
N TYR A 169 6.12 8.08 1.17
CA TYR A 169 5.97 6.78 1.82
C TYR A 169 5.91 5.65 0.79
N GLY A 170 6.59 4.54 1.08
CA GLY A 170 6.35 3.26 0.41
C GLY A 170 5.05 2.62 0.89
N ALA A 171 4.43 1.79 0.05
CA ALA A 171 3.08 1.30 0.28
C ALA A 171 2.96 0.24 1.41
N GLU A 172 3.91 -0.71 1.50
CA GLU A 172 3.81 -1.95 2.30
C GLU A 172 3.46 -1.74 3.78
N ASN A 173 4.00 -0.68 4.39
CA ASN A 173 3.84 -0.39 5.81
C ASN A 173 3.11 0.95 6.06
N LEU A 174 2.48 1.50 5.02
CA LEU A 174 1.74 2.75 5.13
C LEU A 174 0.40 2.56 5.83
N ARG A 175 0.10 3.40 6.83
CA ARG A 175 -1.20 3.45 7.50
C ARG A 175 -1.63 4.89 7.75
N LYS A 176 -2.92 5.18 7.62
CA LYS A 176 -3.52 6.40 8.19
C LYS A 176 -3.64 6.23 9.71
N THR A 177 -2.76 6.88 10.47
CA THR A 177 -2.64 6.74 11.93
C THR A 177 -3.35 7.85 12.69
N LYS A 178 -3.66 8.97 12.04
CA LYS A 178 -4.34 10.11 12.66
C LYS A 178 -5.58 10.48 11.86
N ILE A 179 -6.70 10.63 12.57
CA ILE A 179 -8.01 10.89 11.95
C ILE A 179 -8.11 12.36 11.49
N TRP A 180 -7.54 13.29 12.26
CA TRP A 180 -7.72 14.74 12.05
C TRP A 180 -6.45 15.51 11.67
N ALA A 181 -5.27 15.02 12.07
CA ALA A 181 -4.03 15.76 11.89
C ALA A 181 -3.59 15.80 10.41
N PHE A 182 -2.94 16.90 9.99
CA PHE A 182 -2.41 17.04 8.63
C PHE A 182 -1.29 16.04 8.30
N ASP A 183 -0.55 15.57 9.30
CA ASP A 183 0.41 14.48 9.13
C ASP A 183 -0.26 13.11 9.37
N ALA A 184 -1.35 12.87 8.64
CA ALA A 184 -2.30 11.78 8.87
C ALA A 184 -1.70 10.36 8.73
N PHE A 185 -0.61 10.22 7.97
CA PHE A 185 -0.04 8.94 7.59
C PHE A 185 1.30 8.64 8.27
N SER A 186 1.58 7.37 8.50
CA SER A 186 2.85 6.87 9.04
C SER A 186 3.29 5.60 8.34
N SER A 187 4.61 5.41 8.26
CA SER A 187 5.22 4.14 7.86
C SER A 187 5.50 3.33 9.13
N ILE A 188 4.70 2.31 9.39
CA ILE A 188 4.72 1.55 10.64
C ILE A 188 5.92 0.60 10.64
N GLY A 189 6.78 0.69 11.66
CA GLY A 189 7.95 -0.18 11.80
C GLY A 189 9.04 -0.01 10.72
N ARG A 190 8.91 0.98 9.83
CA ARG A 190 9.90 1.28 8.78
C ARG A 190 10.04 2.78 8.57
N GLU A 191 11.22 3.24 8.16
CA GLU A 191 11.40 4.64 7.76
C GLU A 191 10.65 4.95 6.45
N LYS A 192 10.17 6.18 6.30
CA LYS A 192 9.60 6.69 5.04
C LYS A 192 10.68 6.72 3.94
N TYR A 193 10.29 6.75 2.67
CA TYR A 193 11.24 6.75 1.56
C TYR A 193 12.00 8.07 1.44
N GLY A 194 11.31 9.18 1.68
CA GLY A 194 11.92 10.49 1.54
C GLY A 194 11.09 11.60 2.17
N VAL A 195 11.64 12.80 2.10
CA VAL A 195 11.02 14.05 2.54
C VAL A 195 11.24 15.13 1.50
N LEU A 196 10.27 16.04 1.39
CA LEU A 196 10.41 17.25 0.60
C LEU A 196 10.96 18.35 1.52
N GLU A 197 12.15 18.85 1.19
CA GLU A 197 12.84 19.92 1.93
C GLU A 197 12.88 21.20 1.10
N GLY A 198 12.91 22.36 1.76
CA GLY A 198 12.90 23.69 1.11
C GLY A 198 11.52 24.37 1.12
N GLU A 199 11.42 25.50 0.43
CA GLU A 199 10.25 26.38 0.46
C GLU A 199 9.57 26.50 -0.91
N GLY A 200 8.23 26.51 -0.91
CA GLY A 200 7.41 26.67 -2.12
C GLY A 200 7.84 25.73 -3.24
N ASP A 201 8.05 26.28 -4.44
CA ASP A 201 8.43 25.51 -5.64
C ASP A 201 9.92 25.16 -5.73
N LYS A 202 10.73 25.61 -4.76
CA LYS A 202 12.15 25.23 -4.65
C LYS A 202 12.33 23.95 -3.84
N ARG A 203 11.23 23.34 -3.38
CA ARG A 203 11.25 22.09 -2.65
C ARG A 203 11.88 20.97 -3.46
N ARG A 204 12.66 20.12 -2.79
CA ARG A 204 13.38 19.00 -3.39
C ARG A 204 13.14 17.73 -2.60
N LEU A 205 13.01 16.64 -3.33
CA LEU A 205 12.96 15.31 -2.74
C LEU A 205 14.35 14.93 -2.23
N LYS A 206 14.43 14.65 -0.93
CA LYS A 206 15.56 14.03 -0.26
C LYS A 206 15.20 12.62 0.16
N MET A 207 15.98 11.66 -0.33
CA MET A 207 15.78 10.25 0.00
C MET A 207 16.38 9.91 1.36
N LEU A 208 15.63 9.14 2.15
CA LEU A 208 16.06 8.57 3.44
C LEU A 208 16.36 7.07 3.32
N ARG A 209 15.66 6.40 2.40
CA ARG A 209 15.90 5.00 2.03
C ARG A 209 16.33 4.91 0.57
N ASP A 210 16.81 3.74 0.15
CA ASP A 210 17.23 3.48 -1.23
C ASP A 210 16.80 2.09 -1.76
N ASP A 211 15.97 1.38 -0.98
CA ASP A 211 15.51 0.01 -1.21
C ASP A 211 14.18 -0.07 -1.98
N TYR A 212 13.84 0.95 -2.77
CA TYR A 212 12.72 0.97 -3.72
C TYR A 212 13.14 0.53 -5.13
N ILE A 213 12.16 0.14 -5.97
CA ILE A 213 12.41 -0.19 -7.38
C ILE A 213 12.89 1.05 -8.15
N LYS A 214 13.98 0.89 -8.91
CA LYS A 214 14.63 1.94 -9.73
C LYS A 214 14.74 1.51 -11.18
N GLY A 215 14.82 2.49 -12.06
CA GLY A 215 15.10 2.30 -13.48
C GLY A 215 13.85 1.95 -14.30
N LYS A 216 13.86 2.35 -15.58
CA LYS A 216 12.74 2.09 -16.49
C LYS A 216 12.87 0.68 -17.07
N PRO A 217 11.92 -0.23 -16.83
CA PRO A 217 11.92 -1.55 -17.43
C PRO A 217 11.91 -1.46 -18.96
N ALA A 218 12.58 -2.40 -19.64
CA ALA A 218 12.58 -2.48 -21.10
C ALA A 218 11.29 -3.09 -21.69
N VAL A 219 10.35 -3.50 -20.83
CA VAL A 219 9.11 -4.19 -21.19
C VAL A 219 7.92 -3.29 -20.83
N LYS A 220 6.83 -3.38 -21.61
CA LYS A 220 5.60 -2.64 -21.34
C LYS A 220 5.06 -2.91 -19.94
N SER A 221 4.46 -1.88 -19.36
CA SER A 221 3.74 -2.03 -18.10
C SER A 221 2.50 -2.90 -18.28
N SER A 222 2.18 -3.67 -17.26
CA SER A 222 0.97 -4.49 -17.19
C SER A 222 0.44 -4.50 -15.77
N PHE A 223 -0.79 -4.97 -15.61
CA PHE A 223 -1.51 -4.94 -14.36
C PHE A 223 -2.17 -6.28 -14.08
N ASP A 224 -2.00 -6.77 -12.87
CA ASP A 224 -2.55 -8.03 -12.39
C ASP A 224 -3.56 -7.78 -11.29
N TYR A 225 -4.83 -7.90 -11.63
CA TYR A 225 -5.94 -7.62 -10.73
C TYR A 225 -6.44 -8.87 -9.97
N SER A 226 -5.66 -9.96 -9.99
CA SER A 226 -6.01 -11.21 -9.30
C SER A 226 -6.18 -10.95 -7.79
N LEU A 227 -7.41 -11.03 -7.29
CA LEU A 227 -7.73 -10.77 -5.88
C LEU A 227 -8.90 -11.64 -5.42
N SER A 228 -8.68 -12.51 -4.43
CA SER A 228 -9.77 -13.18 -3.72
C SER A 228 -10.61 -12.15 -2.97
N ARG A 229 -11.94 -12.28 -3.08
CA ARG A 229 -12.91 -11.42 -2.37
C ARG A 229 -13.33 -12.01 -1.03
N SER A 230 -12.67 -13.08 -0.57
CA SER A 230 -13.04 -13.84 0.63
C SER A 230 -11.86 -13.96 1.59
N VAL A 231 -11.22 -12.82 1.89
CA VAL A 231 -10.15 -12.72 2.90
C VAL A 231 -10.52 -11.65 3.91
N GLU A 232 -10.44 -11.99 5.19
CA GLU A 232 -10.82 -11.08 6.29
C GLU A 232 -9.68 -10.87 7.29
N ILE A 233 -9.74 -9.71 7.97
CA ILE A 233 -8.90 -9.40 9.13
C ILE A 233 -9.70 -9.67 10.39
N VAL A 234 -9.30 -10.68 11.15
CA VAL A 234 -9.95 -11.10 12.39
C VAL A 234 -9.10 -10.67 13.57
N SER A 235 -9.56 -9.65 14.29
CA SER A 235 -8.91 -9.23 15.53
C SER A 235 -9.38 -10.06 16.72
N ILE A 236 -8.42 -10.62 17.48
CA ILE A 236 -8.73 -11.34 18.70
C ILE A 236 -8.51 -10.44 19.93
N TRP A 237 -9.39 -10.59 20.91
CA TRP A 237 -9.33 -9.94 22.22
C TRP A 237 -9.48 -10.97 23.36
N PRO A 238 -9.19 -10.62 24.63
CA PRO A 238 -9.21 -11.60 25.72
C PRO A 238 -10.52 -12.38 25.89
N GLY A 239 -11.65 -11.79 25.50
CA GLY A 239 -12.98 -12.40 25.53
C GLY A 239 -13.44 -13.08 24.23
N THR A 240 -12.56 -13.32 23.27
CA THR A 240 -12.92 -13.88 21.95
C THR A 240 -13.65 -15.23 22.09
N ASP A 241 -14.81 -15.34 21.43
CA ASP A 241 -15.47 -16.62 21.20
C ASP A 241 -14.86 -17.34 20.00
N TYR A 242 -13.95 -18.27 20.29
CA TYR A 242 -13.27 -19.06 19.28
C TYR A 242 -14.18 -20.01 18.49
N SER A 243 -15.37 -20.35 19.01
CA SER A 243 -16.36 -21.14 18.25
C SER A 243 -16.92 -20.32 17.09
N LEU A 244 -17.34 -19.08 17.38
CA LEU A 244 -17.81 -18.15 16.36
C LEU A 244 -16.72 -17.84 15.33
N ILE A 245 -15.48 -17.59 15.78
CA ILE A 245 -14.35 -17.35 14.87
C ILE A 245 -14.15 -18.55 13.94
N GLY A 246 -14.21 -19.79 14.43
CA GLY A 246 -14.12 -20.98 13.58
C GLY A 246 -15.17 -21.00 12.47
N GLN A 247 -16.43 -20.72 12.80
CA GLN A 247 -17.54 -20.69 11.82
C GLN A 247 -17.38 -19.58 10.76
N ILE A 248 -16.75 -18.46 11.12
CA ILE A 248 -16.43 -17.40 10.17
C ILE A 248 -15.32 -17.87 9.23
N LEU A 249 -14.22 -18.39 9.80
CA LEU A 249 -13.04 -18.83 9.04
C LEU A 249 -13.37 -19.96 8.04
N GLU A 250 -14.32 -20.84 8.35
CA GLU A 250 -14.77 -21.91 7.43
C GLU A 250 -15.39 -21.39 6.12
N LYS A 251 -15.82 -20.12 6.07
CA LYS A 251 -16.47 -19.52 4.90
C LYS A 251 -15.53 -18.68 4.04
N LEU A 252 -14.26 -18.56 4.43
CA LEU A 252 -13.28 -17.69 3.79
C LEU A 252 -12.33 -18.50 2.90
N ASP A 253 -11.62 -17.82 2.01
CA ASP A 253 -10.47 -18.38 1.28
C ASP A 253 -9.19 -18.27 2.12
N GLY A 254 -9.11 -17.29 3.04
CA GLY A 254 -7.95 -17.03 3.90
C GLY A 254 -8.25 -15.98 4.97
N ALA A 255 -7.40 -15.86 5.99
CA ALA A 255 -7.58 -14.82 7.00
C ALA A 255 -6.27 -14.32 7.60
N VAL A 256 -6.25 -13.04 7.97
CA VAL A 256 -5.23 -12.44 8.83
C VAL A 256 -5.79 -12.36 10.24
N ILE A 257 -5.09 -12.97 11.20
CA ILE A 257 -5.42 -12.93 12.61
C ILE A 257 -4.56 -11.87 13.30
N ILE A 258 -5.18 -10.85 13.88
CA ILE A 258 -4.47 -9.89 14.73
C ILE A 258 -4.38 -10.47 16.13
N GLY A 259 -3.25 -11.09 16.44
CA GLY A 259 -2.92 -11.64 17.74
C GLY A 259 -2.31 -10.62 18.70
N PHE A 260 -1.89 -11.12 19.87
CA PHE A 260 -1.27 -10.31 20.92
C PHE A 260 0.25 -10.27 20.78
N GLY A 261 0.86 -9.09 20.92
CA GLY A 261 2.31 -8.92 21.01
C GLY A 261 3.03 -9.56 19.82
N ALA A 262 3.96 -10.48 20.09
CA ALA A 262 4.76 -11.18 19.08
C ALA A 262 4.00 -12.26 18.27
N GLY A 263 2.66 -12.19 18.17
CA GLY A 263 1.83 -13.18 17.46
C GLY A 263 1.30 -14.31 18.35
N ASN A 264 0.95 -13.99 19.60
CA ASN A 264 0.39 -14.94 20.55
C ASN A 264 -1.15 -14.94 20.51
N ALA A 265 -1.76 -16.08 20.84
CA ALA A 265 -3.20 -16.20 21.04
C ALA A 265 -3.52 -17.08 22.26
N ASN A 266 -4.77 -17.04 22.73
CA ASN A 266 -5.24 -17.96 23.77
C ASN A 266 -5.10 -19.42 23.28
N LYS A 267 -4.84 -20.37 24.19
CA LYS A 267 -4.76 -21.81 23.85
C LYS A 267 -6.00 -22.34 23.13
N ARG A 268 -7.17 -21.71 23.33
CA ARG A 268 -8.43 -22.04 22.64
C ARG A 268 -8.42 -21.74 21.13
N PHE A 269 -7.49 -20.93 20.64
CA PHE A 269 -7.31 -20.67 19.21
C PHE A 269 -6.73 -21.88 18.46
N ARG A 270 -5.89 -22.68 19.12
CA ARG A 270 -5.19 -23.81 18.48
C ARG A 270 -6.17 -24.81 17.81
N PRO A 271 -7.21 -25.32 18.50
CA PRO A 271 -8.19 -26.20 17.86
C PRO A 271 -8.86 -25.59 16.63
N VAL A 272 -9.15 -24.28 16.65
CA VAL A 272 -9.72 -23.57 15.51
C VAL A 272 -8.74 -23.58 14.33
N ALA A 273 -7.50 -23.16 14.56
CA ALA A 273 -6.46 -23.15 13.52
C ALA A 273 -6.18 -24.54 12.94
N GLU A 274 -6.24 -25.58 13.76
CA GLU A 274 -6.13 -26.99 13.34
C GLU A 274 -7.30 -27.44 12.45
N SER A 275 -8.52 -27.01 12.78
CA SER A 275 -9.75 -27.46 12.11
C SER A 275 -10.00 -26.84 10.73
N VAL A 276 -9.53 -25.61 10.50
CA VAL A 276 -9.83 -24.89 9.23
C VAL A 276 -8.83 -25.26 8.13
N SER A 277 -9.31 -25.40 6.90
CA SER A 277 -8.47 -25.73 5.73
C SER A 277 -7.79 -24.52 5.08
N ILE A 278 -8.14 -23.30 5.49
CA ILE A 278 -7.69 -22.06 4.88
C ILE A 278 -6.32 -21.61 5.44
N PRO A 279 -5.50 -20.89 4.66
CA PRO A 279 -4.30 -20.24 5.17
C PRO A 279 -4.65 -19.15 6.21
N LEU A 280 -3.98 -19.21 7.35
CA LEU A 280 -4.05 -18.21 8.41
C LEU A 280 -2.71 -17.50 8.55
N VAL A 281 -2.72 -16.17 8.49
CA VAL A 281 -1.55 -15.32 8.72
C VAL A 281 -1.68 -14.69 10.11
N MET A 282 -0.64 -14.77 10.93
CA MET A 282 -0.61 -14.12 12.24
C MET A 282 0.09 -12.76 12.14
N CYS A 283 -0.64 -11.70 12.46
CA CYS A 283 -0.15 -10.32 12.55
C CYS A 283 -0.36 -9.77 13.98
N THR A 284 0.07 -8.53 14.20
CA THR A 284 -0.13 -7.80 15.46
C THR A 284 -0.63 -6.38 15.18
N SER A 285 -1.29 -5.77 16.16
CA SER A 285 -1.65 -4.35 16.11
C SER A 285 -0.52 -3.43 16.54
N GLY A 286 0.54 -3.99 17.16
CA GLY A 286 1.74 -3.26 17.56
C GLY A 286 2.73 -3.06 16.40
N GLU A 287 3.86 -2.42 16.70
CA GLU A 287 4.98 -2.28 15.77
C GLU A 287 6.05 -3.34 16.03
N GLY A 288 6.65 -3.86 14.96
CA GLY A 288 7.74 -4.83 15.01
C GLY A 288 7.40 -6.15 14.30
N GLU A 289 8.32 -7.10 14.40
CA GLU A 289 8.22 -8.39 13.74
C GLU A 289 7.42 -9.39 14.57
N VAL A 290 6.45 -10.04 13.92
CA VAL A 290 5.74 -11.19 14.49
C VAL A 290 6.64 -12.42 14.42
N ASP A 291 6.99 -12.96 15.59
CA ASP A 291 7.69 -14.25 15.72
C ASP A 291 6.83 -15.22 16.55
N ILE A 292 6.01 -16.00 15.85
CA ILE A 292 5.16 -17.04 16.47
C ILE A 292 5.98 -18.11 17.22
N LEU A 293 7.31 -18.14 17.08
CA LEU A 293 8.21 -19.05 17.79
C LEU A 293 8.87 -18.40 19.01
N ALA A 294 8.63 -17.12 19.29
CA ALA A 294 9.21 -16.44 20.45
C ALA A 294 8.70 -17.02 21.78
N TYR A 295 7.42 -17.45 21.82
CA TYR A 295 6.77 -17.92 23.04
C TYR A 295 5.99 -19.22 22.83
N GLN A 296 5.83 -20.00 23.90
CA GLN A 296 5.00 -21.22 23.89
C GLN A 296 3.54 -20.96 23.48
N ALA A 297 3.02 -19.75 23.71
CA ALA A 297 1.68 -19.38 23.29
C ALA A 297 1.53 -19.39 21.77
N GLY A 298 2.48 -18.82 21.03
CA GLY A 298 2.55 -18.87 19.56
C GLY A 298 2.92 -20.25 19.00
N LYS A 299 3.93 -20.92 19.60
CA LYS A 299 4.47 -22.20 19.09
C LYS A 299 3.41 -23.31 18.96
N ARG A 300 2.35 -23.25 19.76
CA ARG A 300 1.25 -24.23 19.79
C ARG A 300 0.51 -24.38 18.46
N PHE A 301 0.54 -23.37 17.59
CA PHE A 301 -0.18 -23.37 16.32
C PHE A 301 0.73 -23.10 15.12
N LYS A 302 2.06 -23.26 15.28
CA LYS A 302 3.07 -22.96 14.24
C LYS A 302 2.96 -23.78 12.95
N GLN A 303 2.21 -24.87 12.96
CA GLN A 303 1.95 -25.72 11.78
C GLN A 303 0.69 -25.29 11.02
N HIS A 304 -0.10 -24.39 11.61
CA HIS A 304 -1.42 -23.99 11.12
C HIS A 304 -1.53 -22.50 10.81
N VAL A 305 -0.51 -21.73 11.15
CA VAL A 305 -0.41 -20.30 10.84
C VAL A 305 0.97 -19.97 10.30
N VAL A 306 1.04 -18.99 9.41
CA VAL A 306 2.29 -18.36 8.98
C VAL A 306 2.43 -16.99 9.63
N SER A 307 3.66 -16.54 9.87
CA SER A 307 3.90 -15.19 10.40
C SER A 307 3.70 -14.14 9.32
N GLY A 308 3.09 -13.00 9.67
CA GLY A 308 3.07 -11.79 8.86
C GLY A 308 4.38 -11.00 8.88
N GLY A 309 5.37 -11.41 9.67
CA GLY A 309 6.66 -10.71 9.80
C GLY A 309 6.50 -9.28 10.32
N ASP A 310 7.11 -8.32 9.64
CA ASP A 310 7.02 -6.88 9.92
C ASP A 310 5.90 -6.15 9.16
N TRP A 311 5.04 -6.87 8.45
CA TRP A 311 3.93 -6.25 7.72
C TRP A 311 2.76 -5.90 8.63
N ILE A 312 2.13 -4.77 8.33
CA ILE A 312 0.86 -4.39 8.95
C ILE A 312 -0.25 -5.35 8.50
N PRO A 313 -1.26 -5.63 9.36
CA PRO A 313 -2.41 -6.49 9.03
C PRO A 313 -3.09 -6.17 7.69
N GLU A 314 -3.20 -4.89 7.34
CA GLU A 314 -3.85 -4.40 6.11
C GLU A 314 -3.12 -4.91 4.87
N TYR A 315 -1.81 -4.69 4.80
CA TYR A 315 -0.98 -5.16 3.69
C TYR A 315 -0.89 -6.69 3.66
N ALA A 316 -0.78 -7.33 4.82
CA ALA A 316 -0.81 -8.80 4.90
C ALA A 316 -2.11 -9.38 4.34
N ALA A 317 -3.26 -8.75 4.61
CA ALA A 317 -4.55 -9.18 4.09
C ALA A 317 -4.64 -8.99 2.58
N LEU A 318 -4.25 -7.81 2.07
CA LEU A 318 -4.20 -7.55 0.63
C LEU A 318 -3.26 -8.53 -0.10
N ARG A 319 -2.09 -8.81 0.46
CA ARG A 319 -1.13 -9.76 -0.11
C ARG A 319 -1.70 -11.17 -0.13
N LEU A 320 -2.32 -11.62 0.96
CA LEU A 320 -2.96 -12.94 1.02
C LEU A 320 -4.10 -13.04 -0.01
N ALA A 321 -4.97 -12.03 -0.06
CA ALA A 321 -6.05 -11.94 -1.03
C ALA A 321 -5.53 -11.96 -2.48
N TYR A 322 -4.45 -11.21 -2.76
CA TYR A 322 -3.80 -11.16 -4.07
C TYR A 322 -3.31 -12.54 -4.47
N ILE A 323 -2.55 -13.22 -3.60
CA ILE A 323 -2.06 -14.58 -3.82
C ILE A 323 -3.21 -15.55 -4.10
N LEU A 324 -4.24 -15.56 -3.24
CA LEU A 324 -5.40 -16.46 -3.36
C LEU A 324 -6.29 -16.18 -4.56
N GLY A 325 -6.22 -14.97 -5.13
CA GLY A 325 -6.90 -14.63 -6.38
C GLY A 325 -6.32 -15.34 -7.61
N HIS A 326 -5.08 -15.83 -7.53
CA HIS A 326 -4.43 -16.48 -8.67
C HIS A 326 -4.91 -17.91 -8.86
N LYS A 327 -5.35 -18.25 -10.08
CA LYS A 327 -5.75 -19.63 -10.42
C LYS A 327 -4.66 -20.67 -10.13
N ALA A 328 -3.39 -20.26 -10.21
CA ALA A 328 -2.23 -21.12 -9.94
C ALA A 328 -2.24 -21.71 -8.52
N VAL A 329 -2.80 -21.02 -7.52
CA VAL A 329 -2.80 -21.49 -6.12
C VAL A 329 -4.06 -22.26 -5.72
N LYS A 330 -5.08 -22.33 -6.59
CA LYS A 330 -6.41 -22.89 -6.25
C LYS A 330 -6.36 -24.32 -5.69
N ASN A 331 -5.38 -25.12 -6.14
CA ASN A 331 -5.21 -26.53 -5.73
C ASN A 331 -3.94 -26.74 -4.89
N MET A 332 -3.26 -25.68 -4.46
CA MET A 332 -2.08 -25.79 -3.61
C MET A 332 -2.50 -26.08 -2.17
N ASP A 333 -1.68 -26.84 -1.44
CA ASP A 333 -1.88 -27.02 -0.01
C ASP A 333 -1.53 -25.75 0.79
N LYS A 334 -1.97 -25.71 2.06
CA LYS A 334 -1.70 -24.58 2.96
C LYS A 334 -0.21 -24.29 3.11
N LYS A 335 0.63 -25.32 3.14
CA LYS A 335 2.07 -25.15 3.35
C LYS A 335 2.67 -24.38 2.19
N ARG A 336 2.30 -24.73 0.95
CA ARG A 336 2.74 -24.07 -0.26
C ARG A 336 2.28 -22.62 -0.31
N ILE A 337 1.05 -22.34 0.10
CA ILE A 337 0.53 -20.97 0.21
C ILE A 337 1.31 -20.17 1.26
N PHE A 338 1.62 -20.78 2.42
CA PHE A 338 2.47 -20.15 3.43
C PHE A 338 3.86 -19.81 2.91
N GLU A 339 4.47 -20.70 2.13
CA GLU A 339 5.77 -20.46 1.50
C GLU A 339 5.71 -19.30 0.51
N ILE A 340 4.67 -19.20 -0.32
CA ILE A 340 4.47 -18.07 -1.25
C ILE A 340 4.27 -16.76 -0.46
N PHE A 341 3.35 -16.77 0.50
CA PHE A 341 3.00 -15.59 1.30
C PHE A 341 4.23 -15.02 2.02
N ALA A 342 4.99 -15.91 2.68
CA ALA A 342 6.12 -15.56 3.52
C ALA A 342 7.38 -15.14 2.74
N GLN A 343 7.41 -15.20 1.40
CA GLN A 343 8.56 -14.68 0.67
C GLN A 343 8.72 -13.18 0.90
N GLY A 344 9.90 -12.77 1.34
CA GLY A 344 10.24 -11.36 1.59
C GLY A 344 9.80 -10.82 2.96
N ILE A 345 9.27 -11.65 3.86
CA ILE A 345 8.97 -11.21 5.24
C ILE A 345 10.24 -11.02 6.06
N ARG A 346 10.28 -9.97 6.89
CA ARG A 346 11.36 -9.83 7.89
C ARG A 346 10.99 -10.62 9.14
N ILE A 347 11.86 -11.56 9.49
CA ILE A 347 11.82 -12.31 10.75
C ILE A 347 13.24 -12.38 11.29
N LYS A 348 13.39 -12.00 12.56
CA LYS A 348 14.66 -11.91 13.30
C LYS A 348 15.57 -13.12 13.16
N ASP A 349 15.01 -14.34 13.15
CA ASP A 349 15.75 -15.59 12.98
C ASP A 349 15.05 -16.50 11.96
N ILE A 350 15.24 -16.17 10.69
CA ILE A 350 14.62 -16.88 9.57
C ILE A 350 15.05 -18.34 9.48
N GLU A 351 16.29 -18.66 9.83
CA GLU A 351 16.82 -20.03 9.78
C GLU A 351 16.20 -20.92 10.85
N LYS A 352 16.05 -20.41 12.08
CA LYS A 352 15.25 -21.08 13.11
C LYS A 352 13.79 -21.20 12.68
N TYR A 353 13.23 -20.16 12.06
CA TYR A 353 11.85 -20.18 11.58
C TYR A 353 11.61 -21.29 10.56
N LYS A 354 12.46 -21.40 9.54
CA LYS A 354 12.46 -22.51 8.56
C LYS A 354 12.55 -23.86 9.24
N LYS A 355 13.52 -24.04 10.15
CA LYS A 355 13.74 -25.30 10.85
C LYS A 355 12.54 -25.73 11.68
N GLU A 356 11.89 -24.80 12.37
CA GLU A 356 10.79 -25.11 13.30
C GLU A 356 9.41 -25.24 12.63
N THR A 357 9.21 -24.60 11.48
CA THR A 357 7.96 -24.64 10.70
C THR A 357 8.01 -25.60 9.52
N GLY A 358 9.21 -25.88 9.00
CA GLY A 358 9.43 -26.68 7.79
C GLY A 358 9.12 -25.92 6.49
N LEU A 359 8.92 -24.60 6.54
CA LEU A 359 8.64 -23.74 5.38
C LEU A 359 9.93 -23.36 4.65
N ASN A 360 9.89 -23.38 3.31
CA ASN A 360 10.96 -22.87 2.45
C ASN A 360 10.75 -21.38 2.12
N ILE A 361 11.48 -20.49 2.79
CA ILE A 361 11.36 -19.02 2.66
C ILE A 361 12.72 -18.36 2.41
N GLN A 362 12.82 -17.27 1.65
CA GLN A 362 14.09 -16.59 1.42
C GLN A 362 14.25 -15.32 2.29
N PRO A 363 15.47 -15.01 2.80
CA PRO A 363 15.74 -13.78 3.52
C PRO A 363 15.66 -12.51 2.64
N VAL A 364 15.44 -11.37 3.29
CA VAL A 364 14.99 -10.08 2.73
C VAL A 364 16.12 -9.22 2.14
N ASP A 365 17.30 -9.76 1.84
CA ASP A 365 18.48 -8.92 1.60
C ASP A 365 18.46 -8.07 0.31
N ARG A 366 17.37 -8.09 -0.49
CA ARG A 366 16.91 -7.02 -1.40
C ARG A 366 15.81 -7.55 -2.29
N LEU A 367 14.54 -7.31 -2.00
CA LEU A 367 13.52 -7.30 -3.06
C LEU A 367 12.36 -6.39 -2.65
N PRO A 368 12.35 -5.10 -3.06
CA PRO A 368 11.09 -4.39 -3.18
C PRO A 368 10.22 -5.12 -4.21
N GLY A 369 9.02 -5.50 -3.79
CA GLY A 369 7.92 -5.87 -4.69
C GLY A 369 8.13 -7.19 -5.43
N MET A 370 8.58 -8.25 -4.74
CA MET A 370 8.59 -9.60 -5.33
C MET A 370 7.21 -9.88 -5.93
N ARG A 371 7.14 -10.05 -7.25
CA ARG A 371 5.88 -10.28 -7.97
C ARG A 371 5.44 -11.71 -7.73
N PHE A 372 4.15 -12.00 -7.94
CA PHE A 372 3.63 -13.35 -7.73
C PHE A 372 4.42 -14.39 -8.54
N GLU A 373 4.79 -14.08 -9.78
CA GLU A 373 5.61 -14.96 -10.61
C GLU A 373 7.02 -15.18 -10.05
N ASP A 374 7.59 -14.18 -9.39
CA ASP A 374 8.90 -14.31 -8.75
C ASP A 374 8.78 -15.16 -7.49
N MET A 375 7.71 -15.02 -6.71
CA MET A 375 7.44 -15.87 -5.54
C MET A 375 7.33 -17.34 -5.94
N LEU A 376 6.69 -17.63 -7.07
CA LEU A 376 6.54 -19.00 -7.59
C LEU A 376 7.87 -19.66 -7.95
N LYS A 377 8.92 -18.91 -8.30
CA LYS A 377 10.23 -19.47 -8.67
C LYS A 377 10.99 -20.07 -7.49
N PHE A 378 10.62 -19.70 -6.26
CA PHE A 378 11.34 -20.11 -5.05
C PHE A 378 10.88 -21.45 -4.48
N ILE A 379 9.95 -22.10 -5.16
CA ILE A 379 9.23 -23.23 -4.64
C ILE A 379 8.85 -24.15 -5.78
#